data_AF-A0A1W9PBL8-F1
#
_entry.id   AF-A0A1W9PBL8-F1
#
_cell.length_a   1.000
_cell.length_b   1.000
_cell.length_c   1.000
_cell.angle_alpha   90.00
_cell.angle_beta   90.00
_cell.angle_gamma   90.00
#
_symmetry.space_group_name_H-M   'P 1'
#
loop_
_entity.id
_entity.type
_entity.pdbx_description
1 polymer ?
#
loop_
_entity_poly.entity_id
_entity_poly.type
_entity_poly.pdbx_seq_one_letter_code
_entity_poly.pdbx_strand_id
1 'polypeptide(L)'
;MRRMGRKTKFILRSVLYFLHLNFSRYINHPPPAPILVNLQITRRCNLRCIHCDIREAPERYSNIIKNEFSTEEIKEIVDSLKSMGTSYISISRGEPFIRKDIYEVIQYIKEKGLGLHISSNGTLITKEDAKRINDLGLILNIRGNRLKFWMK
;
A
#
# COMPACT_ATOMS: atom_id res chain seq x y z
N MET A 1 21.67 -33.10 -0.40
CA MET A 1 21.41 -31.76 0.19
C MET A 1 19.91 -31.52 0.31
N ARG A 2 19.35 -31.45 1.53
CA ARG A 2 17.92 -31.15 1.74
C ARG A 2 17.63 -29.70 1.34
N ARG A 3 16.73 -29.48 0.36
CA ARG A 3 16.25 -28.14 -0.02
C ARG A 3 15.62 -27.47 1.21
N MET A 4 16.19 -26.34 1.61
CA MET A 4 15.68 -25.53 2.73
C MET A 4 14.25 -25.05 2.42
N GLY A 5 13.30 -25.30 3.34
CA GLY A 5 11.89 -24.96 3.15
C GLY A 5 11.64 -23.45 3.06
N ARG A 6 10.53 -23.04 2.42
CA ARG A 6 10.16 -21.62 2.23
C ARG A 6 10.15 -20.83 3.55
N LYS A 7 9.64 -21.41 4.65
CA LYS A 7 9.64 -20.79 5.99
C LYS A 7 11.05 -20.53 6.52
N THR A 8 11.95 -21.50 6.40
CA THR A 8 13.35 -21.37 6.84
C THR A 8 14.09 -20.31 6.03
N LYS A 9 13.87 -20.26 4.70
CA LYS A 9 14.44 -19.20 3.84
C LYS A 9 13.95 -17.81 4.23
N PHE A 10 12.66 -17.68 4.54
CA PHE A 10 12.08 -16.42 5.00
C PHE A 10 12.70 -15.97 6.33
N ILE A 11 12.73 -16.84 7.35
CA ILE A 11 13.30 -16.54 8.67
C ILE A 11 14.77 -16.13 8.54
N LEU A 12 15.57 -16.90 7.80
CA LEU A 12 16.99 -16.60 7.62
C LEU A 12 17.19 -15.24 6.94
N ARG A 13 16.40 -14.93 5.90
CA ARG A 13 16.45 -13.64 5.22
C ARG A 13 16.02 -12.49 6.14
N SER A 14 15.00 -12.70 6.98
CA SER A 14 14.58 -11.70 7.98
C SER A 14 15.64 -11.45 9.04
N VAL A 15 16.31 -12.49 9.54
CA VAL A 15 17.41 -12.37 10.52
C VAL A 15 18.61 -11.67 9.90
N LEU A 16 19.03 -12.08 8.70
CA LEU A 16 20.13 -11.44 7.98
C LEU A 16 19.83 -9.97 7.67
N TYR A 17 18.60 -9.67 7.26
CA TYR A 17 18.17 -8.30 7.02
C TYR A 17 18.17 -7.48 8.32
N PHE A 18 17.69 -8.03 9.43
CA PHE A 18 17.72 -7.36 10.73
C PHE A 18 19.15 -7.09 11.21
N LEU A 19 20.05 -8.06 11.08
CA LEU A 19 21.47 -7.86 11.39
C LEU A 19 22.08 -6.78 10.50
N HIS A 20 21.78 -6.81 9.20
CA HIS A 20 22.25 -5.79 8.27
C HIS A 20 21.71 -4.40 8.62
N LEU A 21 20.43 -4.26 8.95
CA LEU A 21 19.85 -2.99 9.40
C LEU A 21 20.53 -2.45 10.67
N ASN A 22 20.79 -3.31 11.65
CA ASN A 22 21.47 -2.89 12.88
C ASN A 22 22.94 -2.52 12.62
N PHE A 23 23.62 -3.26 11.75
CA PHE A 23 24.99 -2.95 11.35
C PHE A 23 25.06 -1.65 10.56
N SER A 24 24.22 -1.47 9.54
CA SER A 24 24.01 -0.22 8.80
C SER A 24 23.81 0.97 9.74
N ARG A 25 22.95 0.84 10.75
CA ARG A 25 22.76 1.88 11.79
C ARG A 25 24.03 2.11 12.62
N TYR A 26 24.73 1.06 13.02
CA TYR A 26 25.96 1.16 13.81
C TYR A 26 27.08 1.91 13.04
N ILE A 27 27.20 1.68 11.73
CA ILE A 27 28.21 2.34 10.89
C ILE A 27 27.72 3.62 10.21
N ASN A 28 26.52 4.13 10.55
CA ASN A 28 25.87 5.28 9.90
C ASN A 28 25.76 5.15 8.36
N HIS A 29 25.60 3.94 7.85
CA HIS A 29 25.38 3.67 6.44
C HIS A 29 23.90 3.39 6.21
N PRO A 30 23.22 4.04 5.25
CA PRO A 30 21.81 3.75 4.98
C PRO A 30 21.63 2.29 4.55
N PRO A 31 20.50 1.65 4.91
CA PRO A 31 20.20 0.32 4.42
C PRO A 31 20.04 0.33 2.90
N PRO A 32 20.29 -0.79 2.22
CA PRO A 32 20.34 -0.85 0.75
C PRO A 32 18.98 -0.61 0.09
N ALA A 33 17.88 -0.68 0.85
CA ALA A 33 16.53 -0.41 0.38
C ALA A 33 15.59 0.02 1.51
N PRO A 34 14.52 0.78 1.20
CA PRO A 34 13.50 1.16 2.16
C PRO A 34 12.72 -0.05 2.65
N ILE A 35 12.55 -0.17 3.97
CA ILE A 35 11.78 -1.25 4.61
C ILE A 35 10.29 -1.14 4.24
N LEU A 36 9.77 0.10 4.30
CA LEU A 36 8.39 0.47 4.06
C LEU A 36 8.34 1.59 3.02
N VAL A 37 7.51 1.43 2.00
CA VAL A 37 7.24 2.48 1.01
C VAL A 37 5.77 2.88 1.08
N ASN A 38 5.51 4.19 1.03
CA ASN A 38 4.16 4.72 0.86
C ASN A 38 3.89 5.00 -0.62
N LEU A 39 3.07 4.17 -1.24
CA LEU A 39 2.74 4.25 -2.66
C LEU A 39 1.38 4.94 -2.83
N GLN A 40 1.39 6.09 -3.49
CA GLN A 40 0.20 6.88 -3.79
C GLN A 40 -0.28 6.54 -5.20
N ILE A 41 -1.29 5.68 -5.31
CA ILE A 41 -1.80 5.20 -6.61
C ILE A 41 -2.94 6.05 -7.18
N THR A 42 -3.51 6.94 -6.36
CA THR A 42 -4.56 7.89 -6.77
C THR A 42 -4.54 9.09 -5.84
N ARG A 43 -4.92 10.26 -6.39
CA ARG A 43 -5.18 11.48 -5.59
C ARG A 43 -6.68 11.79 -5.50
N ARG A 44 -7.53 11.02 -6.18
CA ARG A 44 -8.98 11.20 -6.15
C ARG A 44 -9.54 10.69 -4.82
N CYS A 45 -10.54 11.38 -4.27
CA CYS A 45 -11.20 10.97 -3.04
C CYS A 45 -12.66 11.43 -3.06
N ASN A 46 -13.59 10.58 -2.67
CA ASN A 46 -15.00 10.94 -2.60
C ASN A 46 -15.36 11.86 -1.41
N LEU A 47 -14.39 12.20 -0.56
CA LEU A 47 -14.54 13.11 0.59
C LEU A 47 -13.62 14.33 0.48
N ARG A 48 -13.94 15.39 1.23
CA ARG A 48 -13.15 16.63 1.32
C ARG A 48 -12.90 17.06 2.76
N CYS A 49 -12.21 16.22 3.53
CA CYS A 49 -11.99 16.43 4.97
C CYS A 49 -11.24 17.74 5.25
N ILE A 50 -11.61 18.43 6.33
CA ILE A 50 -11.01 19.74 6.71
C ILE A 50 -9.52 19.67 7.05
N HIS A 51 -9.03 18.50 7.47
CA HIS A 51 -7.64 18.25 7.83
C HIS A 51 -6.84 17.62 6.67
N CYS A 52 -7.44 17.50 5.48
CA CYS A 52 -6.82 16.85 4.33
C CYS A 52 -5.89 17.82 3.59
N ASP A 53 -4.63 17.45 3.44
CA ASP A 53 -3.60 18.23 2.76
C ASP A 53 -3.67 18.12 1.22
N ILE A 54 -4.39 17.12 0.71
CA ILE A 54 -4.54 16.80 -0.73
C ILE A 54 -5.96 17.02 -1.24
N ARG A 55 -6.65 18.04 -0.73
CA ARG A 55 -8.05 18.32 -1.05
C ARG A 55 -8.22 18.70 -2.53
N GLU A 56 -8.34 17.70 -3.39
CA GLU A 56 -8.54 17.89 -4.82
C GLU A 56 -10.01 18.15 -5.16
N ALA A 57 -10.22 19.08 -6.11
CA ALA A 57 -11.54 19.39 -6.63
C ALA A 57 -11.91 18.39 -7.75
N PRO A 58 -13.14 17.84 -7.80
CA PRO A 58 -13.63 16.90 -8.81
C PRO A 58 -13.40 17.38 -10.25
N GLU A 59 -13.46 18.68 -10.49
CA GLU A 59 -13.21 19.30 -11.79
C GLU A 59 -11.78 19.01 -12.31
N ARG A 60 -10.84 18.74 -11.39
CA ARG A 60 -9.46 18.37 -11.70
C ARG A 60 -9.27 16.87 -11.90
N TYR A 61 -10.29 16.04 -11.68
CA TYR A 61 -10.13 14.58 -11.69
C TYR A 61 -9.75 14.04 -13.06
N SER A 62 -10.23 14.64 -14.15
CA SER A 62 -9.82 14.28 -15.51
C SER A 62 -8.31 14.44 -15.71
N ASN A 63 -7.72 15.53 -15.22
CA ASN A 63 -6.29 15.78 -15.28
C ASN A 63 -5.52 14.90 -14.29
N ILE A 64 -6.09 14.61 -13.11
CA ILE A 64 -5.47 13.70 -12.14
C ILE A 64 -5.39 12.29 -12.72
N ILE A 65 -6.48 11.76 -13.31
CA ILE A 65 -6.51 10.42 -13.91
C ILE A 65 -5.44 10.26 -14.98
N LYS A 66 -5.20 11.30 -15.80
CA LYS A 66 -4.12 11.28 -16.81
C LYS A 66 -2.71 11.16 -16.23
N ASN A 67 -2.54 11.54 -14.97
CA ASN A 67 -1.27 11.50 -14.23
C ASN A 67 -1.25 10.41 -13.15
N GLU A 68 -2.30 9.57 -13.05
CA GLU A 68 -2.30 8.41 -12.17
C GLU A 68 -1.54 7.27 -12.85
N PHE A 69 -0.81 6.49 -12.05
CA PHE A 69 -0.21 5.27 -12.56
C PHE A 69 -1.30 4.32 -13.09
N SER A 70 -1.05 3.79 -14.28
CA SER A 70 -1.73 2.60 -14.81
C SER A 70 -1.50 1.40 -13.89
N THR A 71 -2.33 0.36 -14.05
CA THR A 71 -2.16 -0.89 -13.31
C THR A 71 -0.79 -1.51 -13.58
N GLU A 72 -0.33 -1.45 -14.82
CA GLU A 72 0.94 -1.97 -15.30
C GLU A 72 2.12 -1.25 -14.66
N GLU A 73 2.11 0.09 -14.64
CA GLU A 73 3.14 0.90 -13.97
C GLU A 73 3.20 0.59 -12.47
N ILE A 74 2.04 0.41 -11.82
CA ILE A 74 2.00 0.00 -10.40
C ILE A 74 2.69 -1.36 -10.22
N LYS A 75 2.44 -2.33 -11.11
CA LYS A 75 3.07 -3.66 -11.05
C LYS A 75 4.58 -3.57 -11.23
N GLU A 76 5.06 -2.76 -12.17
CA GLU A 76 6.50 -2.51 -12.39
C GLU A 76 7.18 -1.87 -11.18
N ILE A 77 6.52 -0.90 -10.54
CA ILE A 77 6.99 -0.29 -9.29
C ILE A 77 7.07 -1.36 -8.20
N VAL A 78 6.04 -2.20 -8.06
CA VAL A 78 6.02 -3.28 -7.05
C VAL A 78 7.16 -4.29 -7.27
N ASP A 79 7.45 -4.64 -8.51
CA ASP A 79 8.57 -5.52 -8.85
C ASP A 79 9.92 -4.90 -8.53
N SER A 80 10.08 -3.61 -8.83
CA SER A 80 11.28 -2.84 -8.50
C SER A 80 11.50 -2.75 -6.98
N LEU A 81 10.45 -2.45 -6.22
CA LEU A 81 10.52 -2.43 -4.74
C LEU A 81 10.87 -3.82 -4.19
N LYS A 82 10.28 -4.87 -4.76
CA LYS A 82 10.59 -6.25 -4.34
C LYS A 82 12.04 -6.63 -4.61
N SER A 83 12.57 -6.26 -5.77
CA SER A 83 13.95 -6.59 -6.17
C SER A 83 14.97 -5.85 -5.30
N MET A 84 14.68 -4.60 -4.93
CA MET A 84 15.48 -3.82 -3.98
C MET A 84 15.48 -4.42 -2.56
N GLY A 85 14.45 -5.19 -2.19
CA GLY A 85 14.35 -5.81 -0.87
C GLY A 85 13.42 -5.08 0.09
N THR A 86 12.53 -4.22 -0.42
CA THR A 86 11.41 -3.68 0.37
C THR A 86 10.56 -4.80 0.94
N SER A 87 10.09 -4.60 2.17
CA SER A 87 9.31 -5.60 2.91
C SER A 87 7.82 -5.25 2.95
N TYR A 88 7.48 -3.97 3.03
CA TYR A 88 6.11 -3.50 3.15
C TYR A 88 5.79 -2.38 2.17
N ILE A 89 4.58 -2.42 1.63
CA ILE A 89 3.96 -1.32 0.91
C ILE A 89 2.78 -0.82 1.74
N SER A 90 2.65 0.49 1.82
CA SER A 90 1.48 1.18 2.36
C SER A 90 0.82 1.96 1.23
N ILE A 91 -0.47 1.72 1.00
CA ILE A 91 -1.24 2.56 0.08
C ILE A 91 -2.02 3.55 0.92
N SER A 92 -1.76 4.83 0.69
CA SER A 92 -2.43 5.92 1.37
C SER A 92 -2.59 7.11 0.43
N ARG A 93 -3.36 8.11 0.89
CA ARG A 93 -3.78 9.29 0.13
C ARG A 93 -4.80 8.96 -0.96
N GLY A 94 -5.60 9.97 -1.31
CA GLY A 94 -6.86 9.74 -2.04
C GLY A 94 -7.80 8.80 -1.27
N GLU A 95 -8.72 8.19 -2.01
CA GLU A 95 -9.48 7.02 -1.59
C GLU A 95 -9.12 5.86 -2.53
N PRO A 96 -8.32 4.88 -2.08
CA PRO A 96 -7.87 3.76 -2.94
C PRO A 96 -9.03 2.98 -3.58
N PHE A 97 -10.15 2.83 -2.87
CA PHE A 97 -11.31 2.06 -3.36
C PHE A 97 -12.12 2.79 -4.45
N ILE A 98 -11.74 4.01 -4.85
CA ILE A 98 -12.31 4.68 -6.04
C ILE A 98 -11.72 4.13 -7.35
N ARG A 99 -10.58 3.44 -7.28
CA ARG A 99 -9.95 2.79 -8.43
C ARG A 99 -10.66 1.48 -8.74
N LYS A 100 -11.02 1.25 -10.00
CA LYS A 100 -11.73 0.04 -10.45
C LYS A 100 -10.84 -1.21 -10.36
N ASP A 101 -9.53 -1.03 -10.46
CA ASP A 101 -8.48 -2.04 -10.47
C ASP A 101 -7.86 -2.30 -9.08
N ILE A 102 -8.38 -1.67 -8.01
CA ILE A 102 -7.75 -1.72 -6.67
C ILE A 102 -7.49 -3.15 -6.17
N TYR A 103 -8.42 -4.07 -6.41
CA TYR A 103 -8.27 -5.45 -5.95
C TYR A 103 -7.25 -6.25 -6.75
N GLU A 104 -7.06 -5.93 -8.03
CA GLU A 104 -6.00 -6.51 -8.85
C GLU A 104 -4.63 -6.06 -8.33
N VAL A 105 -4.48 -4.77 -8.02
CA VAL A 105 -3.27 -4.21 -7.41
C VAL A 105 -2.98 -4.86 -6.06
N ILE A 106 -4.00 -5.00 -5.18
CA ILE A 106 -3.86 -5.67 -3.88
C ILE A 106 -3.36 -7.10 -4.08
N GLN A 107 -4.02 -7.87 -4.95
CA GLN A 107 -3.68 -9.26 -5.20
C GLN A 107 -2.24 -9.38 -5.69
N TYR A 108 -1.83 -8.56 -6.66
CA TYR A 108 -0.48 -8.57 -7.21
C TYR A 108 0.59 -8.33 -6.13
N ILE A 109 0.42 -7.29 -5.30
CA ILE A 109 1.36 -6.97 -4.22
C ILE A 109 1.50 -8.16 -3.24
N LYS A 110 0.37 -8.78 -2.89
CA LYS A 110 0.35 -9.94 -1.99
C LYS A 110 1.01 -11.17 -2.61
N GLU A 111 0.81 -11.43 -3.89
CA GLU A 111 1.45 -12.54 -4.62
C GLU A 111 2.97 -12.40 -4.69
N LYS A 112 3.50 -11.17 -4.73
CA LYS A 112 4.94 -10.89 -4.61
C LYS A 112 5.50 -11.11 -3.20
N GLY A 113 4.64 -11.49 -2.25
CA GLY A 113 5.01 -11.76 -0.86
C GLY A 113 5.52 -10.51 -0.15
N LEU A 114 4.95 -9.35 -0.48
CA LEU A 114 5.15 -8.10 0.25
C LEU A 114 4.04 -7.95 1.29
N GLY A 115 4.38 -7.40 2.45
CA GLY A 115 3.34 -6.94 3.38
C GLY A 115 2.61 -5.75 2.79
N LEU A 116 1.28 -5.70 2.96
CA LEU A 116 0.46 -4.62 2.43
C LEU A 116 -0.52 -4.14 3.51
N HIS A 117 -0.57 -2.82 3.68
CA HIS A 117 -1.69 -2.18 4.37
C HIS A 117 -2.25 -1.02 3.55
N ILE A 118 -3.55 -0.81 3.67
CA ILE A 118 -4.26 0.26 2.96
C ILE A 118 -4.97 1.15 3.96
N SER A 119 -4.85 2.46 3.79
CA SER A 119 -5.68 3.43 4.51
C SER A 119 -6.86 3.83 3.63
N SER A 120 -8.08 3.73 4.15
CA SER A 120 -9.32 4.09 3.46
C SER A 120 -10.23 4.88 4.38
N ASN A 121 -11.08 5.74 3.81
CA ASN A 121 -12.15 6.40 4.54
C ASN A 121 -13.32 5.45 4.88
N GLY A 122 -13.35 4.27 4.27
CA GLY A 122 -14.33 3.21 4.54
C GLY A 122 -15.72 3.42 3.94
N THR A 123 -16.01 4.57 3.33
CA THR A 123 -17.35 4.91 2.82
C THR A 123 -17.76 4.14 1.57
N LEU A 124 -16.80 3.62 0.82
CA LEU A 124 -17.03 2.83 -0.40
C LEU A 124 -16.98 1.31 -0.16
N ILE A 125 -16.74 0.87 1.08
CA ILE A 125 -16.58 -0.55 1.40
C ILE A 125 -17.95 -1.17 1.69
N THR A 126 -18.40 -2.03 0.79
CA THR A 126 -19.61 -2.85 0.96
C THR A 126 -19.34 -4.08 1.83
N LYS A 127 -20.38 -4.87 2.11
CA LYS A 127 -20.26 -6.15 2.83
C LYS A 127 -19.46 -7.16 2.00
N GLU A 128 -19.68 -7.16 0.69
CA GLU A 128 -18.99 -7.99 -0.29
C GLU A 128 -17.50 -7.61 -0.38
N ASP A 129 -17.20 -6.31 -0.38
CA ASP A 129 -15.84 -5.79 -0.31
C ASP A 129 -15.15 -6.22 0.99
N ALA A 130 -15.82 -6.09 2.14
CA ALA A 130 -15.27 -6.49 3.43
C ALA A 130 -14.92 -7.99 3.46
N LYS A 131 -15.77 -8.85 2.87
CA LYS A 131 -15.48 -10.28 2.70
C LYS A 131 -14.24 -10.49 1.83
N ARG A 132 -14.18 -9.83 0.67
CA ARG A 132 -13.03 -9.92 -0.25
C ARG A 132 -11.73 -9.47 0.40
N ILE A 133 -11.76 -8.39 1.18
CA ILE A 133 -10.62 -7.87 1.96
C ILE A 133 -10.15 -8.91 2.99
N ASN A 134 -11.09 -9.54 3.70
CA ASN A 134 -10.78 -10.61 4.65
C ASN A 134 -10.18 -11.85 3.97
N ASP A 135 -10.77 -12.30 2.86
CA ASP A 135 -10.30 -13.47 2.10
C ASP A 135 -8.90 -13.22 1.52
N LEU A 136 -8.62 -11.98 1.11
CA LEU A 136 -7.30 -11.55 0.71
C LEU A 136 -6.35 -11.40 1.90
N GLY A 137 -6.80 -11.45 3.16
CA GLY A 137 -5.98 -11.21 4.36
C GLY A 137 -5.32 -9.83 4.36
N LEU A 138 -6.03 -8.82 3.86
CA LEU A 138 -5.53 -7.44 3.77
C LEU A 138 -5.68 -6.73 5.13
N ILE A 139 -4.64 -6.01 5.56
CA ILE A 139 -4.74 -5.11 6.71
C ILE A 139 -5.28 -3.77 6.24
N LEU A 140 -6.47 -3.41 6.72
CA LEU A 140 -7.16 -2.18 6.35
C LEU A 140 -7.26 -1.22 7.55
N ASN A 141 -6.75 0.00 7.36
CA ASN A 141 -6.86 1.09 8.32
C ASN A 141 -8.01 2.02 7.92
N ILE A 142 -9.08 2.05 8.70
CA ILE A 142 -10.18 3.00 8.47
C ILE A 142 -9.83 4.33 9.12
N ARG A 143 -9.77 5.40 8.32
CA ARG A 143 -9.51 6.78 8.77
C ARG A 143 -10.72 7.66 8.49
N GLY A 144 -11.35 8.16 9.53
CA GLY A 144 -12.47 9.09 9.41
C GLY A 144 -13.08 9.36 10.77
N ASN A 145 -13.79 10.47 10.93
CA ASN A 145 -14.64 10.66 12.09
C ASN A 145 -15.97 9.94 11.84
N ARG A 146 -16.44 9.15 12.79
CA ARG A 146 -17.79 8.56 12.73
C ARG A 146 -18.83 9.60 13.17
N LEU A 147 -18.74 10.83 12.65
CA LEU A 147 -19.68 11.91 12.95
C LEU A 147 -20.34 12.35 11.65
N LYS A 148 -21.64 12.09 11.56
CA LYS A 148 -22.59 12.48 10.49
C LYS A 148 -22.77 14.00 10.32
N PHE A 149 -21.72 14.78 10.53
CA PHE A 149 -21.66 16.22 10.34
C PHE A 149 -20.38 16.37 9.53
N TRP A 150 -20.42 16.55 8.21
CA TRP A 150 -20.49 17.86 7.56
C TRP A 150 -20.72 17.63 6.05
N MET A 151 -21.89 17.10 5.71
CA MET A 151 -22.48 17.28 4.37
C MET A 151 -23.47 18.45 4.45
N LYS A 152 -22.92 19.65 4.50
CA LYS A 152 -23.56 20.88 4.04
C LYS A 152 -22.52 21.65 3.24
#